data_AF-A0A8T3Y3G3-F1
#
_entry.id   AF-A0A8T3Y3G3-F1
#
_cell.length_a   1.000
_cell.length_b   1.000
_cell.length_c   1.000
_cell.angle_alpha   90.00
_cell.angle_beta   90.00
_cell.angle_gamma   90.00
#
_symmetry.space_group_name_H-M   'P 1'
#
loop_
_entity.id
_entity.type
_entity.pdbx_description
1 polymer ?
#
loop_
_entity_poly.entity_id
_entity_poly.type
_entity_poly.pdbx_seq_one_letter_code
_entity_poly.pdbx_strand_id
1 'polypeptide(L)'
;MEKCHKHNKEHVGGCMWCGKRLCEFCVARKEGLKLYCEICAQQLGPPRRTIPKAEPKPLPPPSLPAQVEVERRRMPRMDNDGYFDFTTVRQ
;
A
#
# COMPACT_ATOMS: atom_id res chain seq x y z
N MET A 1 15.85 -1.79 40.63
CA MET A 1 15.00 -1.62 39.43
C MET A 1 14.64 -2.99 38.90
N GLU A 2 13.36 -3.35 38.93
CA GLU A 2 12.89 -4.61 38.39
C GLU A 2 12.94 -4.55 36.85
N LYS A 3 13.44 -5.60 36.21
CA LYS A 3 13.59 -5.67 34.74
C LYS A 3 12.69 -6.77 34.19
N CYS A 4 12.20 -6.58 32.97
CA CYS A 4 11.45 -7.63 32.28
C CYS A 4 12.36 -8.82 31.96
N HIS A 5 11.90 -10.03 32.25
CA HIS A 5 12.68 -11.26 32.11
C HIS A 5 13.08 -11.60 30.66
N LYS A 6 12.33 -11.09 29.67
CA LYS A 6 12.61 -11.30 28.23
C LYS A 6 13.49 -10.21 27.63
N HIS A 7 13.19 -8.96 27.93
CA HIS A 7 13.79 -7.82 27.22
C HIS A 7 14.81 -7.03 28.06
N ASN A 8 14.97 -7.34 29.36
CA ASN A 8 15.81 -6.61 30.31
C ASN A 8 15.60 -5.09 30.37
N LYS A 9 14.48 -4.61 29.82
CA LYS A 9 14.01 -3.22 29.92
C LYS A 9 13.26 -2.99 31.23
N GLU A 10 13.05 -1.72 31.55
CA GLU A 10 12.28 -1.32 32.73
C GLU A 10 10.92 -1.99 32.76
N HIS A 11 10.60 -2.57 33.92
CA HIS A 11 9.29 -3.14 34.19
C HIS A 11 8.28 -2.00 34.36
N VAL A 12 7.15 -2.11 33.66
CA VAL A 12 6.03 -1.17 33.76
C VAL A 12 4.92 -1.72 34.64
N GLY A 13 4.72 -3.04 34.62
CA GLY A 13 3.74 -3.68 35.48
C GLY A 13 3.67 -5.19 35.28
N GLY A 14 2.80 -5.84 36.04
CA GLY A 14 2.51 -7.27 35.91
C GLY A 14 1.32 -7.54 35.00
N CYS A 15 1.34 -8.66 34.28
CA CYS A 15 0.14 -9.19 33.65
C CYS A 15 -0.89 -9.56 34.73
N MET A 16 -2.09 -9.02 34.66
CA MET A 16 -3.14 -9.30 35.65
C MET A 16 -3.61 -10.76 35.63
N TRP A 17 -3.46 -11.44 34.49
CA TRP A 17 -3.87 -12.84 34.34
C TRP A 17 -2.81 -13.82 34.85
N CYS A 18 -1.56 -13.67 34.41
CA CYS A 18 -0.50 -14.65 34.67
C CYS A 18 0.60 -14.16 35.63
N GLY A 19 0.54 -12.91 36.08
CA GLY A 19 1.52 -12.31 37.00
C GLY A 19 2.90 -12.01 36.40
N LYS A 20 3.15 -12.34 35.12
CA LYS A 20 4.46 -12.08 34.49
C LYS A 20 4.77 -10.59 34.45
N ARG A 21 6.02 -10.23 34.75
CA ARG A 21 6.53 -8.85 34.65
C ARG A 21 6.66 -8.44 33.18
N LEU A 22 5.96 -7.38 32.79
CA LEU A 22 5.92 -6.83 31.45
C LEU A 22 6.69 -5.50 31.39
N CYS A 23 7.51 -5.34 30.36
CA CYS A 23 7.97 -4.02 29.91
C CYS A 23 6.99 -3.44 28.90
N GLU A 24 7.19 -2.18 28.48
CA GLU A 24 6.36 -1.50 27.47
C GLU A 24 6.12 -2.32 26.20
N PHE A 25 7.14 -3.06 25.75
CA PHE A 25 7.07 -3.91 24.56
C PHE A 25 6.32 -5.23 24.77
N CYS A 26 6.29 -5.74 26.01
CA CYS A 26 5.57 -6.99 26.31
C CYS A 26 4.07 -6.78 26.56
N VAL A 27 3.64 -5.53 26.75
CA VAL A 27 2.22 -5.23 26.97
C VAL A 27 1.49 -5.28 25.63
N ALA A 28 0.74 -6.35 25.41
CA ALA A 28 -0.03 -6.52 24.17
C ALA A 28 -1.43 -5.88 24.26
N ARG A 29 -2.01 -5.81 25.46
CA ARG A 29 -3.34 -5.24 25.68
C ARG A 29 -3.41 -4.52 27.02
N LYS A 30 -4.07 -3.35 27.02
CA LYS A 30 -4.36 -2.56 28.21
C LYS A 30 -5.87 -2.32 28.28
N GLU A 31 -6.49 -2.71 29.39
CA GLU A 31 -7.91 -2.42 29.69
C GLU A 31 -7.97 -1.57 30.95
N GLY A 32 -7.94 -0.25 30.77
CA GLY A 32 -7.80 0.70 31.87
C GLY A 32 -6.48 0.50 32.62
N LEU A 33 -6.57 0.13 33.90
CA LEU A 33 -5.41 -0.14 34.77
C LEU A 33 -4.87 -1.57 34.64
N LYS A 34 -5.56 -2.46 33.91
CA LYS A 34 -5.16 -3.86 33.78
C LYS A 34 -4.25 -4.03 32.56
N LEU A 35 -3.08 -4.62 32.78
CA LEU A 35 -2.11 -4.96 31.74
C LEU A 35 -2.17 -6.45 31.45
N TYR A 36 -2.07 -6.83 30.18
CA TYR A 36 -2.05 -8.22 29.75
C TYR A 36 -0.86 -8.54 28.85
N CYS A 37 -0.33 -9.75 29.05
CA CYS A 37 0.70 -10.34 28.23
C CYS A 37 0.16 -10.72 26.84
N GLU A 38 1.02 -10.85 25.82
CA GLU A 38 0.60 -11.26 24.47
C GLU A 38 -0.21 -12.56 24.42
N ILE A 39 0.27 -13.59 25.12
CA ILE A 39 -0.40 -14.89 25.23
C ILE A 39 -1.79 -14.73 25.87
N CYS A 40 -1.86 -13.94 26.93
CA CYS A 40 -3.06 -13.70 27.72
C CYS A 40 -4.09 -12.89 26.93
N ALA A 41 -3.61 -11.90 26.18
CA ALA A 41 -4.44 -11.03 25.33
C ALA A 41 -5.06 -11.80 24.16
N GLN A 42 -4.34 -12.79 23.61
CA GLN A 42 -4.89 -13.68 22.57
C GLN A 42 -6.02 -14.56 23.12
N GLN A 43 -5.88 -15.10 24.33
CA GLN A 43 -6.92 -15.93 24.97
C GLN A 43 -8.18 -15.13 25.33
N LEU A 44 -8.02 -13.86 25.71
CA LEU A 44 -9.13 -12.95 26.00
C LEU A 44 -10.02 -12.61 24.79
N GLY A 45 -9.62 -13.00 23.58
CA GLY A 45 -10.35 -12.72 22.34
C GLY A 45 -10.30 -11.23 21.96
N PRO A 46 -10.57 -10.86 20.70
CA PRO A 46 -10.52 -9.46 20.30
C PRO A 46 -11.57 -8.64 21.07
N PRO A 47 -11.23 -7.44 21.59
CA PRO A 47 -12.28 -6.52 22.00
C PRO A 47 -13.16 -6.29 20.78
N ARG A 48 -14.49 -6.32 20.93
CA ARG A 48 -15.42 -6.00 19.85
C ARG A 48 -15.08 -4.62 19.30
N ARG A 49 -14.23 -4.54 18.28
CA ARG A 49 -14.00 -3.34 17.50
C ARG A 49 -15.29 -3.16 16.72
N THR A 50 -16.15 -2.26 17.20
CA THR A 50 -17.09 -1.58 16.32
C THR A 50 -16.25 -0.91 15.25
N ILE A 51 -16.10 -1.58 14.11
CA ILE A 51 -15.44 -1.02 12.94
C ILE A 51 -16.28 0.20 12.58
N PRO A 52 -15.76 1.44 12.66
CA PRO A 52 -16.49 2.56 12.09
C PRO A 52 -16.64 2.25 10.61
N LYS A 53 -17.88 2.13 10.16
CA LYS A 53 -18.24 1.85 8.77
C LYS A 53 -17.49 2.87 7.91
N ALA A 54 -16.44 2.42 7.23
CA ALA A 54 -15.62 3.29 6.41
C ALA A 54 -16.55 3.92 5.37
N GLU A 55 -16.72 5.25 5.43
CA GLU A 55 -17.36 5.98 4.34
C GLU A 55 -16.56 5.68 3.06
N PRO A 56 -17.23 5.27 1.97
CA PRO A 56 -16.55 5.02 0.72
C PRO A 56 -15.90 6.34 0.26
N LYS A 57 -14.57 6.37 0.20
CA LYS A 57 -13.84 7.50 -0.38
C LYS A 57 -14.30 7.65 -1.84
N PRO A 58 -14.65 8.87 -2.30
CA PRO A 58 -14.97 9.10 -3.70
C PRO A 58 -13.76 8.73 -4.55
N LEU A 59 -13.98 7.89 -5.56
CA LEU A 59 -12.95 7.52 -6.53
C LEU A 59 -12.43 8.79 -7.22
N PRO A 60 -11.11 8.91 -7.47
CA PRO A 60 -10.60 10.02 -8.26
C PRO A 60 -11.21 9.97 -9.66
N PRO A 61 -11.55 11.13 -10.26
CA PRO A 61 -12.11 11.17 -11.61
C PRO A 61 -11.11 10.59 -12.61
N PRO A 62 -11.58 9.89 -13.65
CA PRO A 62 -10.71 9.31 -14.66
C PRO A 62 -9.90 10.42 -15.33
N SER A 63 -8.58 10.31 -15.22
CA SER A 63 -7.62 11.16 -15.92
C SER A 63 -7.82 11.01 -17.43
N LEU A 64 -8.40 12.02 -18.06
CA LEU A 64 -8.49 12.11 -19.52
C LEU A 64 -7.07 12.06 -20.11
N PRO A 65 -6.84 11.29 -21.19
CA PRO A 65 -5.52 11.23 -21.80
C PRO A 65 -5.14 12.58 -22.41
N ALA A 66 -3.90 12.99 -22.14
CA ALA A 66 -3.25 14.18 -22.67
C ALA A 66 -3.40 14.27 -24.19
N GLN A 67 -3.79 15.43 -24.68
CA GLN A 67 -3.94 15.69 -26.10
C GLN A 67 -2.56 15.63 -26.76
N VAL A 68 -2.34 14.62 -27.59
CA VAL A 68 -1.13 14.49 -28.40
C VAL A 68 -1.27 15.45 -29.58
N GLU A 69 -0.42 16.47 -29.59
CA GLU A 69 -0.31 17.47 -30.65
C GLU A 69 0.25 16.79 -31.91
N VAL A 70 -0.59 16.59 -32.94
CA VAL A 70 -0.17 15.99 -34.21
C VAL A 70 0.36 17.11 -35.12
N GLU A 71 1.68 17.27 -35.13
CA GLU A 71 2.41 18.14 -36.04
C GLU A 71 2.27 17.62 -37.49
N ARG A 72 1.42 18.29 -38.28
CA ARG A 72 1.24 17.98 -39.70
C ARG A 72 2.46 18.45 -40.50
N ARG A 73 3.39 17.53 -40.77
CA ARG A 73 4.43 17.75 -41.80
C ARG A 73 3.77 17.92 -43.17
N ARG A 74 3.96 19.09 -43.80
CA ARG A 74 3.62 19.35 -45.21
C ARG A 74 4.49 18.45 -46.10
N MET A 75 3.87 17.60 -46.92
CA MET A 75 4.58 16.95 -48.03
C MET A 75 4.71 17.92 -49.22
N PRO A 76 5.85 17.91 -49.95
CA PRO A 76 6.02 18.68 -51.18
C PRO A 76 5.17 18.11 -52.33
N ARG A 77 4.65 19.01 -53.18
CA ARG A 77 3.96 18.69 -54.44
C ARG A 77 4.89 17.87 -55.32
N MET A 78 4.40 16.74 -55.82
CA MET A 78 5.07 15.91 -56.80
C MET A 78 4.45 16.22 -58.16
N ASP A 79 5.23 16.80 -59.07
CA ASP A 79 4.84 17.14 -60.43
C ASP A 79 4.71 15.88 -61.31
N ASN A 80 3.92 16.05 -62.35
CA ASN A 80 3.15 15.03 -63.04
C ASN A 80 3.73 14.76 -64.43
N ASP A 81 4.59 13.77 -64.57
CA ASP A 81 5.05 13.29 -65.89
C ASP A 81 5.20 11.76 -65.88
N GLY A 82 4.06 11.07 -65.98
CA GLY A 82 4.02 9.62 -66.18
C GLY A 82 4.53 9.24 -67.57
N TYR A 83 5.78 8.79 -67.65
CA TYR A 83 6.29 8.05 -68.80
C TYR A 83 7.41 7.09 -68.34
N PHE A 84 7.07 5.82 -68.12
CA PHE A 84 8.03 4.75 -67.86
C PHE A 84 7.90 3.69 -68.96
N ASP A 85 8.88 3.67 -69.85
CA ASP A 85 9.01 2.77 -71.00
C ASP A 85 9.43 1.36 -70.52
N PHE A 86 8.63 0.33 -70.80
CA PHE A 86 8.92 -1.08 -70.49
C PHE A 86 9.33 -1.83 -71.76
N THR A 87 10.55 -1.59 -72.26
CA THR A 87 11.12 -2.40 -73.34
C THR A 87 12.61 -2.69 -73.15
N THR A 88 12.96 -3.47 -72.13
CA THR A 88 14.20 -4.27 -72.17
C THR A 88 14.00 -5.63 -71.49
N VAL A 89 13.42 -6.58 -72.23
CA VAL A 89 13.60 -8.01 -71.98
C VAL A 89 14.96 -8.39 -72.58
N ARG A 90 15.93 -8.74 -71.75
CA ARG A 90 17.19 -9.38 -72.18
C ARG A 90 17.16 -10.84 -71.73
N GLN A 91 17.22 -11.75 -72.71
CA GLN A 91 18.03 -12.97 -72.62
C GLN A 91 19.38 -12.68 -73.27
#